data_AF-A0A835R8L6-F1
#
_entry.id   AF-A0A835R8L6-F1
#
_cell.length_a   1.000
_cell.length_b   1.000
_cell.length_c   1.000
_cell.angle_alpha   90.00
_cell.angle_beta   90.00
_cell.angle_gamma   90.00
#
_symmetry.space_group_name_H-M   'P 1'
#
loop_
_entity.id
_entity.type
_entity.pdbx_description
1 polymer ?
#
loop_
_entity_poly.entity_id
_entity_poly.type
_entity_poly.pdbx_seq_one_letter_code
_entity_poly.pdbx_strand_id
1 'polypeptide(L)'
;MDTIEVSNLNRQFLFRQSHVGQSKAKQFSVVLNGLDNLDARRHVNRLCLAAEVPLIESGTTGFLGQVTVHVKGKTECYECQPKPTPKSYPVCTITNTPSKFVHCVVWAKDLLFAKLFGDRNQDNDLNVRSSDVDGSKTTENVFELSPDEDPISYGQRIYDHVFGYNIELALANEETWRNRRKPKAIHIKDVLSEVSLQQNGALENCTNEGTSISAMSTLDLKNPQDVWSLEDN
;
A
#
# COMPACT_ATOMS: atom_id res chain seq x y z
N MET A 1 20.07 16.38 9.05
CA MET A 1 21.26 15.68 8.49
C MET A 1 21.73 14.69 9.54
N ASP A 2 22.16 13.49 9.14
CA ASP A 2 22.57 12.43 10.06
C ASP A 2 23.98 12.71 10.65
N THR A 3 24.01 13.29 11.86
CA THR A 3 25.23 13.68 12.58
C THR A 3 25.60 12.67 13.65
N ILE A 4 26.89 12.59 13.97
CA ILE A 4 27.38 11.68 15.02
C ILE A 4 27.04 12.27 16.38
N GLU A 5 26.31 11.50 17.17
CA GLU A 5 25.99 11.81 18.56
C GLU A 5 26.79 10.92 19.52
N VAL A 6 26.96 11.39 20.76
CA VAL A 6 27.56 10.57 21.84
C VAL A 6 26.79 9.26 22.03
N SER A 7 25.46 9.31 21.87
CA SER A 7 24.57 8.15 21.93
C SER A 7 24.90 7.07 20.90
N ASN A 8 25.58 7.40 19.79
CA ASN A 8 25.91 6.46 18.72
C ASN A 8 27.16 5.62 19.02
N LEU A 9 28.07 6.15 19.85
CA LEU A 9 29.40 5.57 20.06
C LEU A 9 29.38 4.18 20.72
N ASN A 10 28.30 3.84 21.43
CA ASN A 10 28.15 2.55 22.10
C ASN A 10 27.92 1.38 21.12
N ARG A 11 27.46 1.65 19.89
CA ARG A 11 27.06 0.62 18.91
C ARG A 11 27.59 0.85 17.49
N GLN A 12 28.24 1.99 17.23
CA GLN A 12 28.79 2.37 15.93
C GLN A 12 30.30 2.59 16.06
N PHE A 13 31.05 1.48 16.12
CA PHE A 13 32.49 1.44 16.44
C PHE A 13 33.40 2.21 15.47
N LEU A 14 32.90 2.57 14.29
CA LEU A 14 33.61 3.40 13.30
C LEU A 14 33.73 4.87 13.75
N PHE A 15 32.93 5.30 14.73
CA PHE A 15 32.93 6.67 15.22
C PHE A 15 33.69 6.79 16.55
N ARG A 16 34.39 7.91 16.71
CA ARG A 16 35.16 8.26 17.90
C ARG A 16 34.58 9.51 18.54
N GLN A 17 34.93 9.78 19.79
CA GLN A 17 34.52 11.01 20.48
C GLN A 17 34.88 12.28 19.69
N SER A 18 36.01 12.27 18.96
CA SER A 18 36.45 13.36 18.09
C SER A 18 35.54 13.62 16.87
N HIS A 19 34.67 12.67 16.53
CA HIS A 19 33.77 12.77 15.38
C HIS A 19 32.38 13.30 15.76
N VAL A 20 32.09 13.48 17.06
CA VAL A 20 30.80 13.99 17.53
C VAL A 20 30.53 15.38 16.93
N GLY A 21 29.31 15.58 16.42
CA GLY A 21 28.89 16.80 15.71
C GLY A 21 29.28 16.84 14.22
N GLN A 22 30.12 15.92 13.75
CA GLN A 22 30.41 15.79 12.32
C GLN A 22 29.32 14.97 11.61
N SER A 23 29.16 15.18 10.31
CA SER A 23 28.34 14.32 9.47
C SER A 23 28.92 12.90 9.47
N LYS A 24 28.07 11.89 9.67
CA LYS A 24 28.49 10.47 9.61
C LYS A 24 29.17 10.15 8.28
N ALA A 25 28.63 10.70 7.18
CA ALA A 25 29.15 10.47 5.84
C ALA A 25 30.63 10.88 5.70
N LYS A 26 31.07 11.98 6.34
CA LYS A 26 32.45 12.47 6.25
C LYS A 26 33.50 11.52 6.83
N GLN A 27 33.10 10.57 7.67
CA GLN A 27 34.03 9.60 8.25
C GLN A 27 34.36 8.45 7.29
N PHE A 28 33.64 8.34 6.16
CA PHE A 28 33.85 7.27 5.20
C PHE A 28 34.66 7.76 4.01
N SER A 29 35.53 6.89 3.48
CA SER A 29 36.28 7.15 2.25
C SER A 29 35.43 6.93 0.99
N VAL A 30 34.43 6.06 1.09
CA VAL A 30 33.49 5.71 0.02
C VAL A 30 32.18 5.26 0.65
N VAL A 31 31.05 5.56 -0.01
CA VAL A 31 29.72 5.05 0.36
C VAL A 31 29.23 4.10 -0.72
N LEU A 32 28.69 2.95 -0.32
CA LEU A 32 28.13 1.93 -1.22
C LEU A 32 26.62 1.85 -0.98
N ASN A 33 25.82 2.14 -2.00
CA ASN A 33 24.38 1.96 -1.93
C ASN A 33 23.96 0.54 -2.35
N GLY A 34 23.09 -0.04 -1.53
CA GLY A 34 22.35 -1.28 -1.79
C GLY A 34 20.89 -1.11 -1.35
N LEU A 35 20.31 0.04 -1.67
CA LEU A 35 18.97 0.46 -1.25
C LEU A 35 17.92 -0.01 -2.25
N ASP A 36 16.66 -0.12 -1.84
CA ASP A 36 15.54 -0.59 -2.67
C ASP A 36 14.61 0.55 -3.12
N ASN A 37 14.53 1.66 -2.39
CA ASN A 37 13.63 2.77 -2.65
C ASN A 37 14.35 4.02 -3.18
N LEU A 38 13.62 4.83 -3.95
CA LEU A 38 14.18 6.00 -4.63
C LEU A 38 14.51 7.14 -3.67
N ASP A 39 13.73 7.33 -2.61
CA ASP A 39 13.87 8.46 -1.71
C ASP A 39 15.09 8.32 -0.79
N ALA A 40 15.36 7.11 -0.29
CA ALA A 40 16.59 6.83 0.45
C ALA A 40 17.83 7.01 -0.44
N ARG A 41 17.79 6.55 -1.69
CA ARG A 41 18.89 6.78 -2.66
C ARG A 41 19.15 8.27 -2.88
N ARG A 42 18.09 9.07 -3.08
CA ARG A 42 18.19 10.54 -3.20
C ARG A 42 18.78 11.17 -1.93
N HIS A 43 18.35 10.70 -0.77
CA HIS A 43 18.87 11.18 0.51
C HIS A 43 20.38 10.93 0.64
N VAL A 44 20.83 9.69 0.36
CA VAL A 44 22.25 9.35 0.41
C VAL A 44 23.06 10.09 -0.66
N ASN A 45 22.52 10.25 -1.87
CA ASN A 45 23.14 11.07 -2.92
C ASN A 45 23.45 12.49 -2.42
N ARG A 46 22.45 13.18 -1.86
CA ARG A 46 22.61 14.54 -1.33
C ARG A 46 23.59 14.59 -0.16
N LEU A 47 23.56 13.57 0.70
CA LEU A 47 24.49 13.44 1.83
C LEU A 47 25.94 13.29 1.35
N CYS A 48 26.20 12.46 0.34
CA CYS A 48 27.52 12.25 -0.24
C CYS A 48 28.04 13.49 -0.98
N LEU A 49 27.17 14.20 -1.72
CA LEU A 49 27.50 15.49 -2.33
C LEU A 49 27.86 16.57 -1.30
N ALA A 50 27.16 16.62 -0.17
CA ALA A 50 27.45 17.55 0.91
C ALA A 50 28.72 17.20 1.69
N ALA A 51 29.00 15.90 1.87
CA ALA A 51 30.18 15.40 2.55
C ALA A 51 31.44 15.34 1.66
N GLU A 52 31.27 15.49 0.34
CA GLU A 52 32.33 15.32 -0.67
C GLU A 52 32.96 13.92 -0.67
N VAL A 53 32.14 12.91 -0.41
CA VAL A 53 32.53 11.50 -0.38
C VAL A 53 32.03 10.80 -1.64
N PRO A 54 32.88 10.04 -2.36
CA PRO A 54 32.46 9.24 -3.51
C PRO A 54 31.33 8.26 -3.15
N LEU A 55 30.30 8.20 -4.00
CA LEU A 55 29.19 7.27 -3.89
C LEU A 55 29.24 6.24 -5.02
N ILE A 56 29.15 4.96 -4.67
CA ILE A 56 28.88 3.89 -5.63
C ILE A 56 27.41 3.51 -5.49
N GLU A 57 26.62 3.80 -6.52
CA GLU A 57 25.22 3.42 -6.60
C GLU A 57 25.09 2.07 -7.31
N SER A 58 24.20 1.22 -6.79
CA SER A 58 23.88 -0.05 -7.44
C SER A 58 22.38 -0.35 -7.36
N GLY A 59 21.89 -1.15 -8.30
CA GLY A 59 20.52 -1.63 -8.28
C GLY A 59 20.34 -2.85 -9.18
N THR A 60 19.34 -3.66 -8.86
CA THR A 60 19.01 -4.91 -9.56
C THR A 60 17.51 -5.01 -9.79
N THR A 61 17.11 -5.54 -10.94
CA THR A 61 15.72 -5.88 -11.27
C THR A 61 15.71 -7.21 -12.03
N GLY A 62 15.23 -8.28 -11.39
CA GLY A 62 15.31 -9.63 -11.97
C GLY A 62 16.77 -10.04 -12.22
N PHE A 63 17.09 -10.43 -13.45
CA PHE A 63 18.47 -10.78 -13.87
C PHE A 63 19.31 -9.58 -14.32
N LEU A 64 18.73 -8.38 -14.34
CA LEU A 64 19.42 -7.15 -14.75
C LEU A 64 19.95 -6.41 -13.54
N GLY A 65 21.09 -5.75 -13.70
CA GLY A 65 21.63 -4.86 -12.69
C GLY A 65 22.56 -3.82 -13.28
N GLN A 66 22.84 -2.79 -12.51
CA GLN A 66 23.72 -1.71 -12.88
C GLN A 66 24.53 -1.22 -11.68
N VAL A 67 25.70 -0.67 -11.97
CA VAL A 67 26.55 0.02 -11.00
C VAL A 67 27.03 1.33 -11.62
N THR A 68 26.94 2.44 -10.88
CA THR A 68 27.42 3.76 -11.29
C THR A 68 28.21 4.42 -10.18
N VAL A 69 29.20 5.23 -10.55
CA VAL A 69 30.05 5.95 -9.60
C VAL A 69 29.75 7.45 -9.69
N HIS A 70 29.49 8.06 -8.55
CA HIS A 70 29.14 9.47 -8.39
C HIS A 70 30.20 10.20 -7.56
N VAL A 71 30.91 11.14 -8.17
CA VAL A 71 31.95 11.97 -7.54
C VAL A 71 31.67 13.44 -7.84
N LYS A 72 31.48 14.24 -6.77
CA LYS A 72 31.19 15.67 -6.87
C LYS A 72 32.21 16.40 -7.74
N GLY A 73 31.74 17.15 -8.72
CA GLY A 73 32.58 17.93 -9.64
C GLY A 73 33.32 17.11 -10.70
N LYS A 74 33.16 15.78 -10.75
CA LYS A 74 33.80 14.91 -11.75
C LYS A 74 32.80 14.11 -12.59
N THR A 75 31.73 13.62 -11.99
CA THR A 75 30.68 12.86 -12.69
C THR A 75 29.32 13.48 -12.41
N GLU A 76 28.29 13.07 -13.16
CA GLU A 76 26.92 13.39 -12.78
C GLU A 76 26.54 12.74 -11.43
N CYS A 77 25.62 13.36 -10.70
CA CYS A 77 25.06 12.78 -9.49
C CYS A 77 23.85 11.89 -9.82
N TYR A 78 23.37 11.12 -8.84
CA TYR A 78 22.26 10.20 -9.04
C TYR A 78 20.98 10.90 -9.57
N GLU A 79 20.77 12.15 -9.16
CA GLU A 79 19.59 12.96 -9.48
C GLU A 79 19.72 13.82 -10.74
N CYS A 80 20.87 13.82 -11.42
CA CYS A 80 21.05 14.58 -12.68
C CYS A 80 20.16 14.06 -13.82
N GLN A 81 19.93 12.75 -13.86
CA GLN A 81 19.02 12.12 -14.81
C GLN A 81 17.69 11.80 -14.13
N PRO A 82 16.55 12.29 -14.68
CA PRO A 82 15.24 12.00 -14.11
C PRO A 82 14.99 10.50 -14.11
N LYS A 83 14.60 9.96 -12.94
CA LYS A 83 14.23 8.55 -12.82
C LYS A 83 12.74 8.39 -13.13
N PRO A 84 12.33 7.28 -13.77
CA PRO A 84 10.92 7.02 -14.00
C PRO A 84 10.18 7.01 -12.66
N THR A 85 9.13 7.82 -12.55
CA THR A 85 8.27 7.82 -11.37
C THR A 85 7.40 6.56 -11.38
N PRO A 86 6.97 6.07 -10.19
CA PRO A 86 5.98 5.02 -10.11
C PRO A 86 4.74 5.38 -10.94
N LYS A 87 4.15 4.39 -11.61
CA LYS A 87 2.93 4.58 -12.39
C LYS A 87 1.80 5.00 -11.45
N SER A 88 1.24 6.18 -11.69
CA SER A 88 0.03 6.66 -11.01
C SER A 88 -1.15 6.60 -11.97
N TYR A 89 -2.33 6.32 -11.42
CA TYR A 89 -3.58 6.21 -12.17
C TYR A 89 -4.53 7.33 -11.73
N PRO A 90 -5.23 8.01 -12.65
CA PRO A 90 -6.19 9.04 -12.26
C PRO A 90 -7.28 8.49 -11.35
N VAL A 91 -7.56 9.18 -10.24
CA VAL A 91 -8.57 8.79 -9.25
C VAL A 91 -9.92 8.49 -9.90
N CYS A 92 -10.37 9.33 -10.84
CA CYS A 92 -11.63 9.12 -11.57
C CYS A 92 -11.68 7.79 -12.36
N THR A 93 -10.53 7.28 -12.80
CA THR A 93 -10.44 5.97 -13.47
C THR A 93 -10.54 4.85 -12.45
N ILE A 94 -9.92 5.02 -11.29
CA ILE A 94 -9.93 4.04 -10.19
C ILE A 94 -11.32 3.93 -9.55
N THR A 95 -12.02 5.04 -9.34
CA THR A 95 -13.30 5.08 -8.63
C THR A 95 -14.52 4.85 -9.51
N ASN A 96 -14.55 5.38 -10.74
CA ASN A 96 -15.77 5.33 -11.57
C ASN A 96 -15.69 4.35 -12.73
N THR A 97 -14.51 4.19 -13.35
CA THR A 97 -14.41 3.43 -14.60
C THR A 97 -13.14 2.60 -14.74
N PRO A 98 -12.89 1.66 -13.81
CA PRO A 98 -11.74 0.77 -13.91
C PRO A 98 -11.88 -0.15 -15.12
N SER A 99 -10.79 -0.31 -15.89
CA SER A 99 -10.76 -1.10 -17.12
C SER A 99 -9.61 -2.11 -17.16
N LYS A 100 -8.69 -2.07 -16.19
CA LYS A 100 -7.56 -2.98 -16.04
C LYS A 100 -7.55 -3.54 -14.63
N PHE A 101 -7.08 -4.77 -14.45
CA PHE A 101 -6.99 -5.41 -13.14
C PHE A 101 -6.20 -4.58 -12.11
N VAL A 102 -5.11 -3.96 -12.54
CA VAL A 102 -4.31 -3.07 -11.69
C VAL A 102 -5.11 -1.90 -11.11
N HIS A 103 -6.16 -1.43 -11.80
CA HIS A 103 -7.02 -0.36 -11.26
C HIS A 103 -7.82 -0.87 -10.05
N CYS A 104 -8.33 -2.09 -10.10
CA CYS A 104 -9.05 -2.72 -8.98
C CYS A 104 -8.11 -2.99 -7.79
N VAL A 105 -6.87 -3.41 -8.06
CA VAL A 105 -5.85 -3.61 -7.01
C VAL A 105 -5.50 -2.29 -6.32
N VAL A 106 -5.28 -1.22 -7.10
CA VAL A 106 -5.01 0.13 -6.56
C VAL A 106 -6.21 0.62 -5.76
N TRP A 107 -7.44 0.46 -6.27
CA TRP A 107 -8.65 0.81 -5.53
C TRP A 107 -8.76 0.07 -4.20
N ALA A 108 -8.51 -1.25 -4.17
CA ALA A 108 -8.61 -2.05 -2.95
C ALA A 108 -7.55 -1.64 -1.92
N LYS A 109 -6.31 -1.47 -2.36
CA LYS A 109 -5.15 -1.21 -1.50
C LYS A 109 -5.08 0.24 -1.02
N ASP A 110 -5.19 1.20 -1.93
CA ASP A 110 -4.95 2.61 -1.63
C ASP A 110 -6.23 3.35 -1.20
N LEU A 111 -7.42 2.88 -1.60
CA LEU A 111 -8.69 3.52 -1.24
C LEU A 111 -9.47 2.73 -0.18
N LEU A 112 -9.92 1.51 -0.49
CA LEU A 112 -10.81 0.76 0.41
C LEU A 112 -10.11 0.37 1.72
N PHE A 113 -8.92 -0.22 1.64
CA PHE A 113 -8.18 -0.66 2.83
C PHE A 113 -7.80 0.54 3.72
N ALA A 114 -7.31 1.63 3.11
CA ALA A 114 -7.01 2.85 3.85
C ALA A 114 -8.26 3.48 4.48
N LYS A 115 -9.44 3.35 3.87
CA LYS A 115 -10.70 3.84 4.45
C LYS A 115 -11.15 3.00 5.64
N LEU A 116 -11.01 1.68 5.56
CA LEU A 116 -11.44 0.76 6.61
C LEU A 116 -10.48 0.72 7.79
N PHE A 117 -9.18 0.76 7.53
CA PHE A 117 -8.13 0.47 8.53
C PHE A 117 -7.02 1.52 8.61
N GLY A 118 -7.05 2.54 7.75
CA GLY A 118 -6.07 3.62 7.75
C GLY A 118 -6.33 4.69 8.80
N ASP A 119 -5.49 5.72 8.78
CA ASP A 119 -5.62 6.86 9.67
C ASP A 119 -6.91 7.65 9.37
N ARG A 120 -7.78 7.78 10.37
CA ARG A 120 -9.08 8.46 10.27
C ARG A 120 -8.95 9.95 9.94
N ASN A 121 -7.77 10.54 10.13
CA ASN A 121 -7.48 11.93 9.83
C ASN A 121 -7.03 12.17 8.38
N GLN A 122 -6.84 11.12 7.58
CA GLN A 122 -6.46 11.25 6.17
C GLN A 122 -7.70 11.29 5.29
N ASP A 123 -7.80 12.33 4.46
CA ASP A 123 -8.83 12.42 3.43
C ASP A 123 -8.68 11.28 2.43
N ASN A 124 -9.79 10.59 2.13
CA ASN A 124 -9.84 9.48 1.19
C ASN A 124 -10.86 9.79 0.09
N ASP A 125 -10.49 9.56 -1.17
CA ASP A 125 -11.35 9.86 -2.32
C ASP A 125 -12.65 9.03 -2.39
N LEU A 126 -12.80 8.01 -1.54
CA LEU A 126 -14.10 7.36 -1.30
C LEU A 126 -15.10 8.27 -0.55
N ASN A 127 -14.64 9.35 0.10
CA ASN A 127 -15.49 10.32 0.81
C ASN A 127 -16.22 11.29 -0.13
N VAL A 128 -15.92 11.28 -1.44
CA VAL A 128 -16.32 12.35 -2.40
C VAL A 128 -17.76 12.22 -2.89
N ARG A 129 -18.53 11.20 -2.48
CA ARG A 129 -19.98 11.16 -2.77
C ARG A 129 -20.87 11.65 -1.63
N SER A 130 -20.29 12.17 -0.54
CA SER A 130 -21.05 12.73 0.58
C SER A 130 -21.26 14.25 0.51
N SER A 131 -20.68 14.96 -0.47
CA SER A 131 -20.71 16.43 -0.51
C SER A 131 -21.80 17.07 -1.38
N ASP A 132 -22.58 16.31 -2.14
CA ASP A 132 -23.55 16.87 -3.09
C ASP A 132 -25.03 16.61 -2.72
N VAL A 133 -25.34 16.53 -1.43
CA VAL A 133 -26.73 16.67 -0.96
C VAL A 133 -26.75 17.50 0.31
N ASP A 134 -27.21 18.74 0.15
CA ASP A 134 -27.90 19.63 1.09
C ASP A 134 -27.77 19.32 2.59
N GLY A 135 -27.28 20.29 3.35
CA GLY A 135 -27.04 20.19 4.78
C GLY A 135 -28.29 19.85 5.57
N SER A 136 -28.43 18.58 5.98
CA SER A 136 -29.10 18.13 7.20
C SER A 136 -29.19 16.61 7.19
N LYS A 137 -28.18 15.97 7.79
CA LYS A 137 -28.25 14.72 8.57
C LYS A 137 -26.81 14.26 8.76
N THR A 138 -26.46 13.97 10.01
CA THR A 138 -25.30 13.19 10.40
C THR A 138 -25.36 11.87 9.61
N THR A 139 -24.76 11.84 8.42
CA THR A 139 -24.60 10.60 7.67
C THR A 139 -23.58 9.79 8.43
N GLU A 140 -24.05 8.86 9.25
CA GLU A 140 -23.22 7.82 9.85
C GLU A 140 -22.28 7.30 8.76
N ASN A 141 -20.97 7.43 9.01
CA ASN A 141 -19.95 7.03 8.06
C ASN A 141 -20.11 5.51 7.88
N VAL A 142 -20.65 5.08 6.75
CA VAL A 142 -21.02 3.67 6.49
C VAL A 142 -19.83 2.73 6.73
N PHE A 143 -18.60 3.23 6.66
CA PHE A 143 -17.40 2.44 6.92
C PHE A 143 -17.05 2.27 8.40
N GLU A 144 -17.79 2.92 9.32
CA GLU A 144 -17.58 2.79 10.76
C GLU A 144 -18.36 1.60 11.32
N LEU A 145 -17.72 0.92 12.27
CA LEU A 145 -18.30 -0.19 13.02
C LEU A 145 -19.18 0.37 14.14
N SER A 146 -20.44 -0.04 14.19
CA SER A 146 -21.33 0.35 15.28
C SER A 146 -20.98 -0.43 16.57
N PRO A 147 -21.19 0.16 17.78
CA PRO A 147 -20.78 -0.45 19.04
C PRO A 147 -21.39 -1.84 19.33
N ASP A 148 -22.60 -2.09 18.82
CA ASP A 148 -23.36 -3.32 19.02
C ASP A 148 -23.37 -4.25 17.79
N GLU A 149 -22.59 -3.93 16.75
CA GLU A 149 -22.56 -4.69 15.49
C GLU A 149 -21.51 -5.80 15.54
N ASP A 150 -21.92 -7.03 15.18
CA ASP A 150 -20.99 -8.14 15.10
C ASP A 150 -20.08 -8.03 13.84
N PRO A 151 -18.84 -8.52 13.89
CA PRO A 151 -17.91 -8.40 12.76
C PRO A 151 -18.38 -9.02 11.44
N ILE A 152 -19.23 -10.06 11.51
CA ILE A 152 -19.74 -10.74 10.31
C ILE A 152 -20.79 -9.86 9.64
N SER A 153 -21.77 -9.36 10.39
CA SER A 153 -22.77 -8.41 9.91
C SER A 153 -22.13 -7.12 9.40
N TYR A 154 -21.10 -6.60 10.08
CA TYR A 154 -20.31 -5.48 9.58
C TYR A 154 -19.69 -5.80 8.21
N GLY A 155 -19.01 -6.95 8.09
CA GLY A 155 -18.40 -7.39 6.83
C GLY A 155 -19.42 -7.51 5.69
N GLN A 156 -20.58 -8.13 5.95
CA GLN A 156 -21.68 -8.26 5.00
C GLN A 156 -22.22 -6.90 4.56
N ARG A 157 -22.44 -5.99 5.51
CA ARG A 157 -22.92 -4.63 5.23
C ARG A 157 -21.93 -3.82 4.38
N ILE A 158 -20.63 -3.90 4.69
CA ILE A 158 -19.60 -3.25 3.88
C ILE A 158 -19.55 -3.86 2.48
N TYR A 159 -19.62 -5.19 2.37
CA TYR A 159 -19.63 -5.88 1.07
C TYR A 159 -20.79 -5.40 0.20
N ASP A 160 -22.03 -5.45 0.71
CA ASP A 160 -23.23 -5.02 -0.03
C ASP A 160 -23.18 -3.54 -0.38
N HIS A 161 -22.67 -2.69 0.52
CA HIS A 161 -22.52 -1.27 0.25
C HIS A 161 -21.54 -1.02 -0.91
N VAL A 162 -20.41 -1.71 -0.91
CA VAL A 162 -19.29 -1.47 -1.81
C VAL A 162 -19.48 -2.13 -3.18
N PHE A 163 -19.91 -3.38 -3.22
CA PHE A 163 -20.07 -4.17 -4.45
C PHE A 163 -21.51 -4.21 -4.97
N GLY A 164 -22.50 -3.89 -4.13
CA GLY A 164 -23.90 -3.78 -4.49
C GLY A 164 -24.30 -2.32 -4.73
N TYR A 165 -24.59 -1.60 -3.66
CA TYR A 165 -25.18 -0.26 -3.68
C TYR A 165 -24.36 0.78 -4.46
N ASN A 166 -23.03 0.83 -4.24
CA ASN A 166 -22.17 1.76 -4.98
C ASN A 166 -22.14 1.48 -6.49
N ILE A 167 -22.27 0.21 -6.89
CA ILE A 167 -22.36 -0.17 -8.30
C ILE A 167 -23.71 0.23 -8.89
N GLU A 168 -24.80 0.05 -8.15
CA GLU A 168 -26.14 0.52 -8.56
C GLU A 168 -26.16 2.05 -8.74
N LEU A 169 -25.58 2.80 -7.81
CA LEU A 169 -25.40 4.25 -7.93
C LEU A 169 -24.53 4.64 -9.13
N ALA A 170 -23.49 3.87 -9.43
CA ALA A 170 -22.66 4.12 -10.60
C ALA A 170 -23.43 3.86 -11.91
N LEU A 171 -24.31 2.85 -11.94
CA LEU A 171 -25.14 2.49 -13.10
C LEU A 171 -26.19 3.55 -13.44
N ALA A 172 -26.63 4.37 -12.47
CA ALA A 172 -27.58 5.45 -12.69
C ALA A 172 -27.08 6.53 -13.68
N ASN A 173 -25.75 6.69 -13.83
CA ASN A 173 -25.18 7.61 -14.82
C ASN A 173 -25.10 6.94 -16.21
N GLU A 174 -26.20 6.96 -16.95
CA GLU A 174 -26.33 6.31 -18.25
C GLU A 174 -25.29 6.76 -19.29
N GLU A 175 -24.85 8.02 -19.25
CA GLU A 175 -23.88 8.57 -20.21
C GLU A 175 -22.53 7.87 -20.13
N THR A 176 -22.08 7.56 -18.91
CA THR A 176 -20.81 6.85 -18.66
C THR A 176 -20.78 5.48 -19.32
N TRP A 177 -21.94 4.82 -19.43
CA TRP A 177 -22.07 3.43 -19.87
C TRP A 177 -22.50 3.26 -21.32
N ARG A 178 -22.67 4.35 -22.09
CA ARG A 178 -23.08 4.27 -23.50
C ARG A 178 -22.12 3.43 -24.36
N ASN A 179 -20.82 3.62 -24.13
CA ASN A 179 -19.75 2.97 -24.89
C ASN A 179 -18.90 2.00 -24.04
N ARG A 180 -19.40 1.59 -22.87
CA ARG A 180 -18.67 0.77 -21.90
C ARG A 180 -19.52 -0.40 -21.43
N ARG A 181 -18.89 -1.50 -21.04
CA ARG A 181 -19.59 -2.62 -20.39
C ARG A 181 -20.09 -2.16 -19.02
N LYS A 182 -21.39 -2.29 -18.79
CA LYS A 182 -22.02 -2.00 -17.50
C LYS A 182 -21.51 -2.97 -16.43
N PRO A 183 -21.08 -2.51 -15.24
CA PRO A 183 -20.78 -3.38 -14.12
C PRO A 183 -22.04 -4.09 -13.63
N LYS A 184 -21.87 -5.23 -12.95
CA LYS A 184 -22.95 -5.97 -12.31
C LYS A 184 -22.82 -5.76 -10.80
N ALA A 185 -23.88 -5.28 -10.17
CA ALA A 185 -23.97 -5.20 -8.72
C ALA A 185 -24.02 -6.62 -8.13
N ILE A 186 -23.31 -6.84 -7.04
CA ILE A 186 -23.23 -8.14 -6.35
C ILE A 186 -23.55 -7.92 -4.88
N HIS A 187 -24.52 -8.67 -4.37
CA HIS A 187 -24.89 -8.68 -2.96
C HIS A 187 -24.49 -10.02 -2.34
N ILE A 188 -24.15 -10.01 -1.06
CA ILE A 188 -23.59 -11.16 -0.35
C ILE A 188 -24.54 -12.36 -0.36
N LYS A 189 -25.85 -12.12 -0.27
CA LYS A 189 -26.91 -13.13 -0.36
C LYS A 189 -26.96 -13.86 -1.70
N ASP A 190 -26.46 -13.23 -2.77
CA ASP A 190 -26.44 -13.79 -4.11
C ASP A 190 -25.17 -14.65 -4.35
N VAL A 191 -24.20 -14.56 -3.43
CA VAL A 191 -22.88 -15.21 -3.51
C VAL A 191 -22.75 -16.34 -2.50
N LEU A 192 -23.06 -16.07 -1.23
CA LEU A 192 -23.00 -17.04 -0.15
C LEU A 192 -24.37 -17.67 0.09
N SER A 193 -24.44 -19.00 0.06
CA SER A 193 -25.58 -19.72 0.66
C SER A 193 -25.47 -19.70 2.19
N GLU A 194 -26.58 -19.69 2.92
CA GLU A 194 -26.65 -19.59 4.39
C GLU A 194 -25.77 -20.60 5.17
N VAL A 195 -25.22 -21.62 4.50
CA VAL A 195 -24.48 -22.75 5.07
C VAL A 195 -22.95 -22.56 5.09
N SER A 196 -22.38 -21.61 4.33
CA SER A 196 -20.92 -21.55 4.07
C SER A 196 -20.09 -20.63 4.99
N LEU A 197 -20.69 -19.91 5.95
CA LEU A 197 -19.94 -19.03 6.87
C LEU A 197 -19.25 -19.83 7.99
N GLN A 198 -18.37 -20.76 7.64
CA GLN A 198 -17.41 -21.27 8.61
C GLN A 198 -16.41 -20.17 8.91
N GLN A 199 -16.27 -19.81 10.20
CA GLN A 199 -15.27 -18.84 10.64
C GLN A 199 -13.86 -19.34 10.28
N ASN A 200 -13.25 -18.74 9.26
CA ASN A 200 -11.84 -18.95 9.01
C ASN A 200 -11.04 -18.36 10.19
N GLY A 201 -10.41 -19.25 10.98
CA GLY A 201 -9.52 -18.86 12.09
C GLY A 201 -10.08 -19.02 13.51
N ALA A 202 -11.32 -19.49 13.69
CA ALA A 202 -11.80 -19.89 15.02
C ALA A 202 -11.42 -21.35 15.30
N LEU A 203 -10.16 -21.58 15.67
CA LEU A 203 -9.79 -22.82 16.34
C LEU A 203 -10.30 -22.73 17.78
N GLU A 204 -11.53 -23.19 18.03
CA GLU A 204 -11.89 -23.61 19.39
C GLU A 204 -10.91 -24.74 19.77
N ASN A 205 -10.04 -24.44 20.74
CA ASN A 205 -8.94 -25.27 21.25
C ASN A 205 -7.65 -25.29 20.40
N CYS A 206 -6.82 -24.27 20.59
CA CYS A 206 -5.37 -24.38 20.35
C CYS A 206 -4.72 -25.38 21.33
N THR A 207 -4.91 -26.68 21.10
CA THR A 207 -3.91 -27.67 21.49
C THR A 207 -2.76 -27.54 20.49
N ASN A 208 -1.65 -26.96 20.95
CA ASN A 208 -0.37 -26.94 20.26
C ASN A 208 -0.08 -28.32 19.64
N GLU A 209 -0.16 -28.45 18.31
CA GLU A 209 0.83 -29.12 17.43
C GLU A 209 0.50 -28.78 15.96
N GLY A 210 1.33 -27.95 15.32
CA GLY A 210 1.56 -28.02 13.86
C GLY A 210 0.70 -27.19 12.89
N THR A 211 -0.24 -26.35 13.31
CA THR A 211 -1.05 -25.55 12.36
C THR A 211 -0.34 -24.29 11.88
N SER A 212 -0.11 -24.23 10.57
CA SER A 212 0.51 -23.09 9.87
C SER A 212 -0.35 -21.83 10.00
N ILE A 213 0.27 -20.72 10.39
CA ILE A 213 -0.32 -19.38 10.61
C ILE A 213 -0.82 -18.75 9.28
N SER A 214 -0.68 -19.44 8.14
CA SER A 214 -1.09 -18.94 6.83
C SER A 214 -2.59 -19.14 6.60
N ALA A 215 -3.29 -18.06 6.20
CA ALA A 215 -4.66 -18.15 5.70
C ALA A 215 -4.81 -19.17 4.55
N MET A 216 -3.77 -19.36 3.73
CA MET A 216 -3.79 -20.37 2.65
C MET A 216 -3.91 -21.80 3.19
N SER A 217 -3.16 -22.14 4.25
CA SER A 217 -3.25 -23.49 4.83
C SER A 217 -4.58 -23.73 5.52
N THR A 218 -5.20 -22.69 6.09
CA THR A 218 -6.52 -22.77 6.72
C THR A 218 -7.63 -23.00 5.70
N LEU A 219 -7.46 -22.48 4.49
CA LEU A 219 -8.37 -22.66 3.36
C LEU A 219 -8.06 -23.93 2.51
N ASP A 220 -7.17 -24.80 2.98
CA ASP A 220 -6.62 -25.96 2.23
C ASP A 220 -6.07 -25.60 0.83
N LEU A 221 -5.60 -24.37 0.66
CA LEU A 221 -5.05 -23.88 -0.60
C LEU A 221 -3.60 -24.30 -0.74
N LYS A 222 -3.35 -25.19 -1.70
CA LYS A 222 -2.03 -25.78 -1.95
C LYS A 222 -1.19 -24.99 -2.95
N ASN A 223 -1.81 -24.13 -3.76
CA ASN A 223 -1.12 -23.40 -4.83
C ASN A 223 -1.54 -21.91 -4.87
N PRO A 224 -0.59 -20.97 -4.69
CA PRO A 224 -0.87 -19.53 -4.74
C PRO A 224 -1.21 -19.00 -6.13
N GLN A 225 -1.16 -19.84 -7.18
CA GLN A 225 -1.58 -19.47 -8.54
C GLN A 225 -3.02 -19.85 -8.86
N ASP A 226 -3.72 -20.54 -7.96
CA ASP A 226 -5.09 -20.95 -8.19
C ASP A 226 -6.02 -19.72 -8.19
N VAL A 227 -6.91 -19.66 -9.18
CA VAL A 227 -7.89 -18.58 -9.29
C VAL A 227 -9.11 -18.95 -8.47
N TRP A 228 -9.40 -18.14 -7.46
CA TRP A 228 -10.52 -18.32 -6.55
C TRP A 228 -11.85 -18.03 -7.24
N SER A 229 -12.90 -18.76 -6.85
CA SER A 229 -14.25 -18.47 -7.28
C SER A 229 -14.76 -17.17 -6.63
N LEU A 230 -15.92 -16.68 -7.07
CA LEU A 230 -16.56 -15.53 -6.42
C LEU A 230 -17.00 -15.83 -4.98
N GLU A 231 -17.31 -17.10 -4.67
CA GLU A 231 -17.69 -17.53 -3.31
C GLU A 231 -16.45 -17.57 -2.38
N ASP A 232 -15.29 -17.95 -2.94
CA ASP A 232 -14.04 -18.03 -2.19
C ASP A 232 -13.43 -16.65 -1.87
N ASN A 233 -13.67 -15.63 -2.71
CA ASN A 233 -13.14 -14.26 -2.57
C ASN A 233 -14.03 -13.37 -1.69
#